data_AF-A0AAU7ZT75-F1
#
_entry.id   AF-A0AAU7ZT75-F1
#
_cell.length_a   1.000
_cell.length_b   1.000
_cell.length_c   1.000
_cell.angle_alpha   90.00
_cell.angle_beta   90.00
_cell.angle_gamma   90.00
#
_symmetry.space_group_name_H-M   'P 1'
#
loop_
_entity.id
_entity.type
_entity.pdbx_description
1 polymer ?
#
loop_
_entity_poly.entity_id
_entity_poly.type
_entity_poly.pdbx_seq_one_letter_code
_entity_poly.pdbx_strand_id
1 'polypeptide(L)' 'MAVASPVSVPAITMEGDSNGAIHLYSAAHRNKFSGNYEHRLITGGVGHNLPQEAPQAFAKAVIDVDGF' A
#
# COMPACT_ATOMS: atom_id res chain seq x y z
N MET A 1 25.03 12.36 3.45
CA MET A 1 23.99 11.36 3.18
C MET A 1 22.65 12.04 3.44
N ALA A 2 21.76 12.15 2.45
CA ALA A 2 20.42 12.71 2.67
C ALA A 2 19.51 11.62 3.25
N VAL A 3 18.80 11.93 4.33
CA VAL A 3 17.73 11.06 4.84
C VAL A 3 16.46 11.36 4.04
N ALA A 4 15.76 10.32 3.60
CA ALA A 4 14.47 10.52 2.94
C ALA A 4 13.48 11.10 3.96
N SER A 5 12.82 12.21 3.60
CA SER A 5 11.76 12.78 4.43
C SER A 5 10.59 11.79 4.56
N PRO A 6 10.02 11.64 5.76
CA PRO A 6 8.84 10.79 5.94
C PRO A 6 7.63 11.36 5.19
N VAL A 7 6.77 10.47 4.71
CA VAL A 7 5.49 10.81 4.09
C VAL A 7 4.52 11.25 5.18
N SER A 8 4.14 12.52 5.19
CA SER A 8 3.28 13.11 6.22
C SER A 8 1.80 13.21 5.82
N VAL A 9 1.48 13.02 4.54
CA VAL A 9 0.09 12.97 4.06
C VAL A 9 -0.56 11.62 4.37
N PRO A 10 -1.90 11.53 4.42
CA PRO A 10 -2.60 10.27 4.55
C PRO A 10 -2.20 9.28 3.45
N ALA A 11 -1.97 8.01 3.82
CA ALA A 11 -1.48 7.01 2.89
C ALA A 11 -2.02 5.61 3.21
N ILE A 12 -2.35 4.87 2.15
CA ILE A 12 -2.64 3.43 2.21
C ILE A 12 -1.64 2.73 1.30
N THR A 13 -0.88 1.78 1.85
CA THR A 13 -0.08 0.85 1.03
C THR A 13 -0.87 -0.42 0.81
N MET A 14 -0.73 -1.02 -0.37
CA MET A 14 -1.44 -2.24 -0.73
C MET A 14 -0.46 -3.27 -1.30
N GLU A 15 -0.66 -4.54 -0.97
CA GLU A 15 0.14 -5.68 -1.46
C GLU A 15 -0.79 -6.84 -1.83
N GLY A 16 -0.42 -7.59 -2.87
CA GLY A 16 -1.13 -8.81 -3.28
C GLY A 16 -0.52 -10.06 -2.64
N ASP A 17 -1.34 -11.02 -2.22
CA ASP A 17 -0.87 -12.27 -1.60
C ASP A 17 -0.14 -13.22 -2.56
N SER A 18 -0.21 -12.97 -3.87
CA SER A 18 0.43 -13.74 -4.94
C SER A 18 1.34 -12.87 -5.81
N ASN A 19 1.83 -11.75 -5.27
CA ASN A 19 2.79 -10.89 -5.98
C ASN A 19 4.15 -11.58 -6.12
N GLY A 20 4.42 -12.10 -7.32
CA GLY A 20 5.69 -12.75 -7.67
C GLY A 20 6.85 -11.79 -7.96
N ALA A 21 6.64 -10.47 -7.93
CA ALA A 21 7.70 -9.50 -8.13
C ALA A 21 8.58 -9.34 -6.88
N ILE A 22 9.79 -8.79 -7.04
CA ILE A 22 10.65 -8.49 -5.89
C ILE A 22 10.03 -7.33 -5.11
N HIS A 23 9.67 -7.56 -3.85
CA HIS A 23 9.12 -6.56 -2.94
C HIS A 23 9.67 -6.76 -1.53
N LEU A 24 9.77 -5.67 -0.75
CA LEU A 24 10.14 -5.73 0.66
C LEU A 24 8.89 -6.00 1.51
N TYR A 25 9.05 -6.70 2.62
CA TYR A 25 7.96 -6.91 3.58
C TYR A 25 7.38 -5.56 4.04
N SER A 26 6.06 -5.46 4.09
CA SER A 26 5.35 -4.21 4.39
C SER A 26 5.75 -3.57 5.72
N ALA A 27 6.07 -4.39 6.74
CA ALA A 27 6.57 -3.94 8.04
C ALA A 27 7.87 -3.12 7.93
N ALA A 28 8.71 -3.37 6.92
CA ALA A 28 9.97 -2.65 6.72
C ALA A 28 9.76 -1.17 6.34
N HIS A 29 8.57 -0.81 5.86
CA HIS A 29 8.28 0.54 5.35
C HIS A 29 7.36 1.36 6.24
N ARG A 30 6.76 0.79 7.30
CA ARG A 30 5.84 1.51 8.20
C ARG A 30 6.43 2.80 8.75
N ASN A 31 7.71 2.77 9.12
CA ASN A 31 8.42 3.91 9.71
C ASN A 31 8.69 5.05 8.71
N LYS A 32 8.39 4.86 7.42
CA LYS A 32 8.50 5.90 6.38
C LYS A 32 7.27 6.81 6.33
N PHE A 33 6.19 6.48 7.05
CA PHE A 33 4.93 7.24 7.05
C PHE A 33 4.66 7.82 8.44
N SER A 34 4.59 9.15 8.53
CA SER A 34 4.34 9.88 9.78
C SER A 34 2.91 10.43 9.89
N GLY A 35 2.13 10.42 8.80
CA GLY A 35 0.70 10.76 8.80
C GLY A 35 -0.22 9.56 9.06
N ASN A 36 -1.53 9.74 8.85
CA ASN A 36 -2.52 8.66 8.88
C ASN A 36 -2.10 7.57 7.89
N TYR A 37 -1.99 6.33 8.38
CA TYR A 37 -1.40 5.25 7.61
C TYR A 37 -2.14 3.94 7.83
N GLU A 38 -2.42 3.25 6.73
CA GLU A 38 -2.91 1.89 6.71
C GLU A 38 -2.06 1.03 5.75
N HIS A 39 -1.97 -0.27 6.03
CA HIS A 39 -1.46 -1.26 5.10
C HIS A 39 -2.52 -2.32 4.86
N ARG A 40 -2.78 -2.65 3.58
CA ARG A 40 -3.76 -3.65 3.17
C ARG A 40 -3.08 -4.77 2.39
N LEU A 41 -3.24 -5.99 2.88
CA LEU A 41 -2.95 -7.20 2.12
C LEU A 41 -4.22 -7.65 1.41
N ILE A 42 -4.20 -7.73 0.08
CA ILE A 42 -5.32 -8.19 -0.72
C ILE A 42 -5.12 -9.67 -1.02
N THR A 43 -6.02 -10.49 -0.47
CA THR A 43 -6.00 -11.94 -0.63
C THR A 43 -6.86 -12.40 -1.80
N GLY A 44 -6.61 -13.60 -2.30
CA GLY A 44 -7.43 -14.24 -3.33
C GLY A 44 -6.68 -14.49 -4.64
N GLY A 45 -5.35 -14.55 -4.60
CA GLY A 45 -4.53 -14.78 -5.79
C GLY A 45 -4.17 -13.49 -6.52
N VAL A 46 -4.12 -12.35 -5.81
CA VAL A 46 -3.84 -11.05 -6.43
C VAL A 46 -2.34 -10.85 -6.55
N GLY A 47 -1.90 -10.55 -7.76
CA GLY A 47 -0.51 -10.33 -8.11
C GLY A 47 -0.08 -8.88 -7.99
N HIS A 48 0.77 -8.47 -8.92
CA HIS A 48 1.50 -7.21 -8.87
C HIS A 48 0.66 -5.99 -9.27
N ASN A 49 -0.39 -6.19 -10.07
CA ASN A 49 -1.16 -5.10 -10.67
C ASN A 49 -2.55 -4.98 -10.05
N LEU A 50 -2.61 -4.57 -8.77
CA LEU A 50 -3.87 -4.41 -8.02
C LEU A 50 -4.95 -3.60 -8.75
N PRO A 51 -4.66 -2.49 -9.47
CA PRO A 51 -5.67 -1.79 -10.26
C PRO A 51 -6.39 -2.66 -11.29
N GLN A 52 -5.70 -3.65 -11.86
CA GLN A 52 -6.24 -4.56 -12.87
C GLN A 52 -6.79 -5.86 -12.25
N GLU A 53 -6.09 -6.41 -11.27
CA GLU A 53 -6.37 -7.73 -10.70
C GLU A 53 -7.41 -7.68 -9.58
N ALA A 54 -7.50 -6.57 -8.85
CA ALA A 54 -8.46 -6.34 -7.78
C ALA A 54 -9.05 -4.91 -7.85
N PRO A 55 -9.70 -4.53 -8.96
CA PRO A 55 -10.09 -3.14 -9.23
C PRO A 55 -11.01 -2.56 -8.15
N GLN A 56 -11.89 -3.37 -7.55
CA GLN A 56 -12.77 -2.93 -6.47
C GLN A 56 -12.00 -2.63 -5.19
N ALA A 57 -11.04 -3.49 -4.83
CA ALA A 57 -10.19 -3.27 -3.65
C ALA A 57 -9.31 -2.03 -3.83
N PHE A 58 -8.76 -1.85 -5.04
CA PHE A 58 -7.96 -0.68 -5.39
C PHE A 58 -8.79 0.61 -5.34
N ALA A 59 -9.95 0.65 -6.00
CA ALA A 59 -10.84 1.81 -5.99
C ALA A 59 -11.31 2.16 -4.57
N LYS A 60 -11.61 1.14 -3.75
CA LYS A 60 -11.96 1.36 -2.35
C LYS A 60 -10.82 2.00 -1.56
N ALA A 61 -9.57 1.60 -1.78
CA ALA A 61 -8.43 2.23 -1.11
C ALA A 61 -8.25 3.70 -1.50
N VAL A 62 -8.50 4.05 -2.77
CA VAL A 62 -8.48 5.45 -3.23
C VAL A 62 -9.55 6.29 -2.53
N ILE A 63 -10.77 5.76 -2.38
CA ILE A 63 -11.85 6.46 -1.68
C ILE A 63 -11.55 6.57 -0.18
N ASP A 64 -11.07 5.49 0.43
CA ASP A 64 -10.83 5.46 1.87
C ASP A 64 -9.69 6.41 2.30
N VAL A 65 -8.64 6.55 1.48
CA VAL A 65 -7.52 7.46 1.81
C VAL A 65 -7.91 8.94 1.69
N ASP A 66 -8.87 9.28 0.83
CA ASP A 66 -9.46 10.63 0.75
C ASP A 66 -10.27 10.97 2.02
N GLY A 67 -10.82 9.95 2.69
CA GLY A 67 -11.58 10.09 3.94
C GLY A 67 -10.73 10.07 5.22
N PHE A 68 -9.40 10.01 5.13
CA PHE A 68 -8.48 10.00 6.28
C PHE A 68 -8.28 11.38 6.93
#